data_AF-A0A7Y5PII0-F1
#
_entry.id   AF-A0A7Y5PII0-F1
#
_cell.length_a   1.000
_cell.length_b   1.000
_cell.length_c   1.000
_cell.angle_alpha   90.00
_cell.angle_beta   90.00
_cell.angle_gamma   90.00
#
_symmetry.space_group_name_H-M   'P 1'
#
loop_
_entity.id
_entity.type
_entity.pdbx_description
1 polymer ?
#
loop_
_entity_poly.entity_id
_entity_poly.type
_entity_poly.pdbx_seq_one_letter_code
_entity_poly.pdbx_strand_id
1 'polypeptide(L)'
;MSSAPHPTPAFDLKSTAWTLTALRLHVLEAAAIARDLDARLAQAPGLFDDDPLVLDFSLLRTADEAPGLEPLLALLRERRLRP
;
A
#
# COMPACT_ATOMS: atom_id res chain seq x y z
N MET A 1 26.04 28.30 -35.01
CA MET A 1 26.34 27.81 -33.66
C MET A 1 25.44 26.61 -33.41
N SER A 2 25.96 25.39 -33.52
CA SER A 2 25.16 24.15 -33.32
C SER A 2 25.21 23.78 -31.83
N SER A 3 24.06 23.71 -31.16
CA SER A 3 23.98 23.29 -29.76
C SER A 3 24.08 21.76 -29.70
N ALA A 4 25.02 21.23 -28.91
CA ALA A 4 25.05 19.81 -28.59
C ALA A 4 23.81 19.42 -27.77
N PRO A 5 23.25 18.22 -27.95
CA PRO A 5 22.12 17.74 -27.15
C PRO A 5 22.55 17.60 -25.68
N HIS A 6 21.78 18.19 -24.77
CA HIS A 6 21.96 17.97 -23.34
C HIS A 6 21.33 16.63 -22.96
N PRO A 7 22.00 15.81 -22.12
CA PRO A 7 21.45 14.55 -21.67
C PRO A 7 20.19 14.79 -20.85
N THR A 8 19.12 14.06 -21.17
CA THR A 8 17.88 14.08 -20.41
C THR A 8 18.16 13.60 -18.97
N PRO A 9 17.70 14.33 -17.93
CA PRO A 9 17.87 13.88 -16.55
C PRO A 9 17.10 12.58 -16.30
N ALA A 10 17.60 11.74 -15.38
CA ALA A 10 17.02 10.43 -15.09
C ALA A 10 15.66 10.50 -14.35
N PHE A 11 15.31 11.64 -13.76
CA PHE A 11 14.07 11.84 -13.02
C PHE A 11 13.67 13.32 -12.98
N ASP A 12 12.37 13.55 -12.75
CA ASP A 12 11.81 14.82 -12.32
C ASP A 12 11.30 14.66 -10.89
N LEU A 13 11.51 15.67 -10.04
CA LEU A 13 10.94 15.73 -8.70
C LEU A 13 9.94 16.88 -8.63
N LYS A 14 8.64 16.56 -8.56
CA LYS A 14 7.54 17.54 -8.54
C LYS A 14 6.51 17.13 -7.49
N SER A 15 5.89 18.10 -6.84
CA SER A 15 4.78 17.84 -5.93
C SER A 15 3.53 17.45 -6.73
N THR A 16 2.79 16.46 -6.23
CA THR A 16 1.52 16.01 -6.79
C THR A 16 0.61 15.54 -5.65
N ALA A 17 -0.69 15.49 -5.91
CA ALA A 17 -1.67 14.90 -5.00
C ALA A 17 -2.37 13.75 -5.73
N TRP A 18 -2.47 12.60 -5.08
CA TRP A 18 -3.16 11.42 -5.61
C TRP A 18 -4.31 11.05 -4.70
N THR A 19 -5.46 10.71 -5.30
CA THR A 19 -6.58 10.10 -4.60
C THR A 19 -6.36 8.59 -4.63
N LEU A 20 -6.03 8.00 -3.49
CA LEU A 20 -5.70 6.58 -3.35
C LEU A 20 -6.51 5.93 -2.23
N THR A 21 -6.71 4.62 -2.35
CA THR A 21 -7.25 3.81 -1.25
C THR A 21 -6.18 3.65 -0.19
N ALA A 22 -6.53 3.87 1.07
CA ALA A 22 -5.62 3.71 2.20
C ALA A 22 -6.12 2.65 3.17
N LEU A 23 -5.28 1.65 3.47
CA LEU A 23 -5.48 0.71 4.57
C LEU A 23 -4.75 1.25 5.80
N ARG A 24 -5.51 1.93 6.67
CA ARG A 24 -4.99 2.45 7.93
C ARG A 24 -4.97 1.39 9.01
N LEU A 25 -3.78 1.06 9.49
CA LEU A 25 -3.55 -0.04 10.42
C LEU A 25 -3.60 0.46 11.87
N HIS A 26 -4.30 -0.30 12.70
CA HIS A 26 -4.38 -0.08 14.14
C HIS A 26 -3.46 -1.05 14.91
N VAL A 27 -3.16 -2.21 14.30
CA VAL A 27 -2.25 -3.25 14.78
C VAL A 27 -1.48 -3.82 13.58
N LEU A 28 -0.33 -4.46 13.83
CA LEU A 28 0.48 -5.12 12.80
C LEU A 28 0.49 -6.64 13.04
N GLU A 29 -0.69 -7.27 12.97
CA GLU A 29 -0.84 -8.72 13.14
C GLU A 29 -1.57 -9.27 11.91
N ALA A 30 -0.86 -10.07 11.10
CA ALA A 30 -1.32 -10.45 9.77
C ALA A 30 -2.63 -11.26 9.82
N ALA A 31 -2.82 -12.15 10.81
CA ALA A 31 -4.02 -12.97 10.90
C ALA A 31 -5.26 -12.12 11.26
N ALA A 32 -5.13 -11.19 12.19
CA ALA A 32 -6.18 -10.24 12.57
C ALA A 32 -6.56 -9.36 11.38
N ILE A 33 -5.56 -8.82 10.66
CA ILE A 33 -5.80 -8.01 9.46
C ILE A 33 -6.53 -8.83 8.39
N ALA A 34 -6.08 -10.07 8.13
CA ALA A 34 -6.70 -10.95 7.14
C ALA A 34 -8.17 -11.19 7.42
N ARG A 35 -8.49 -11.58 8.65
CA ARG A 35 -9.85 -11.88 9.10
C ARG A 35 -10.78 -10.68 8.90
N ASP A 36 -10.35 -9.50 9.32
CA ASP A 36 -11.16 -8.29 9.22
C ASP A 36 -11.27 -7.80 7.76
N LEU A 37 -10.24 -7.98 6.96
CA LEU A 37 -10.23 -7.64 5.54
C LEU A 37 -11.14 -8.57 4.72
N ASP A 38 -11.08 -9.87 4.95
CA ASP A 38 -11.91 -10.87 4.26
C ASP A 38 -13.39 -10.62 4.49
N ALA A 39 -13.77 -10.29 5.74
CA ALA A 39 -15.14 -9.94 6.09
C ALA A 39 -15.64 -8.71 5.32
N ARG A 40 -14.76 -7.74 5.02
CA ARG A 40 -15.11 -6.54 4.23
C ARG A 40 -15.20 -6.85 2.74
N LEU A 41 -14.21 -7.56 2.19
CA LEU A 41 -14.19 -7.92 0.76
C LEU A 41 -15.36 -8.83 0.39
N ALA A 42 -15.82 -9.70 1.30
CA ALA A 42 -17.00 -10.53 1.10
C ALA A 42 -18.29 -9.70 0.89
N GLN A 43 -18.38 -8.50 1.46
CA GLN A 43 -19.54 -7.61 1.29
C GLN A 43 -19.53 -6.87 -0.05
N ALA A 44 -18.36 -6.75 -0.69
CA ALA A 44 -18.19 -6.08 -1.97
C ALA A 44 -17.13 -6.81 -2.83
N PRO A 45 -17.49 -7.96 -3.44
CA PRO A 45 -16.55 -8.72 -4.25
C PRO A 45 -15.97 -7.89 -5.40
N GLY A 46 -14.64 -7.95 -5.57
CA GLY A 46 -13.91 -7.22 -6.62
C GLY A 46 -13.61 -5.76 -6.29
N LEU A 47 -14.05 -5.24 -5.13
CA LEU A 47 -13.72 -3.89 -4.70
C LEU A 47 -12.22 -3.79 -4.37
N PHE A 48 -11.53 -2.82 -4.98
CA PHE A 48 -10.08 -2.57 -4.88
C PHE A 48 -9.17 -3.63 -5.51
N ASP A 49 -9.71 -4.59 -6.27
CA ASP A 49 -8.90 -5.52 -7.04
C ASP A 49 -7.98 -4.74 -7.99
N ASP A 50 -6.68 -4.99 -7.90
CA ASP A 50 -5.63 -4.38 -8.71
C ASP A 50 -5.43 -2.86 -8.52
N ASP A 51 -6.17 -2.21 -7.62
CA ASP A 51 -5.98 -0.79 -7.28
C ASP A 51 -4.75 -0.60 -6.36
N PRO A 52 -3.96 0.48 -6.58
CA PRO A 52 -2.91 0.88 -5.64
C PRO A 52 -3.47 1.14 -4.24
N LEU A 53 -2.84 0.53 -3.24
CA LEU A 53 -3.21 0.62 -1.84
C LEU A 53 -2.09 1.23 -1.02
N VAL A 54 -2.37 2.33 -0.34
CA VAL A 54 -1.43 2.91 0.62
C VAL A 54 -1.60 2.23 1.97
N LEU A 55 -0.49 1.74 2.55
CA LEU A 55 -0.47 1.33 3.95
C LEU A 55 -0.23 2.56 4.83
N ASP A 56 -1.20 2.86 5.70
CA ASP A 56 -1.10 3.99 6.63
C ASP A 56 -0.83 3.46 8.05
N PHE A 57 0.36 3.75 8.55
CA PHE A 57 0.85 3.32 9.86
C PHE A 57 0.65 4.36 10.97
N SER A 58 -0.01 5.48 10.69
CA SER A 58 -0.14 6.63 11.60
C SER A 58 -0.80 6.31 12.94
N LEU A 59 -1.61 5.24 13.01
CA LEU A 59 -2.32 4.82 14.22
C LEU A 59 -1.74 3.55 14.87
N LEU A 60 -0.65 3.02 14.33
CA LEU A 60 -0.01 1.85 14.93
C LEU A 60 0.51 2.19 16.33
N ARG A 61 -0.01 1.50 17.34
CA ARG A 61 0.57 1.53 18.68
C ARG A 61 1.81 0.64 18.66
N THR A 62 2.98 1.24 18.88
CA THR A 62 4.23 0.50 19.03
C THR A 62 4.20 -0.23 20.37
N ALA A 63 3.77 -1.48 20.37
CA ALA A 63 3.93 -2.42 21.48
C ALA A 63 4.57 -3.69 20.91
N ASP A 64 5.50 -4.23 21.68
CA ASP A 64 6.60 -5.11 21.26
C ASP A 64 6.24 -6.26 20.30
N GLU A 65 7.19 -6.53 19.38
CA GLU A 65 7.30 -7.72 18.52
C GLU A 65 6.03 -8.09 17.74
N ALA A 66 5.57 -7.18 16.89
CA ALA A 66 4.56 -7.49 15.90
C ALA A 66 5.19 -8.23 14.69
N PRO A 67 4.54 -9.28 14.13
CA PRO A 67 5.03 -9.98 12.95
C PRO A 67 5.24 -9.01 11.77
N GLY A 68 6.28 -9.27 10.99
CA GLY A 68 6.81 -8.32 10.02
C GLY A 68 5.85 -7.89 8.91
N LEU A 69 6.21 -6.79 8.25
CA LEU A 69 5.50 -6.23 7.09
C LEU A 69 5.38 -7.22 5.92
N GLU A 70 6.36 -8.10 5.72
CA GLU A 70 6.39 -9.06 4.60
C GLU A 70 5.20 -10.04 4.59
N PRO A 71 4.89 -10.76 5.68
CA PRO A 71 3.66 -11.55 5.77
C PRO A 71 2.39 -10.78 5.41
N LEU A 72 2.28 -9.52 5.85
CA LEU A 72 1.15 -8.66 5.52
C LEU A 72 1.11 -8.36 4.02
N LEU A 73 2.24 -7.99 3.41
CA LEU A 73 2.31 -7.70 1.97
C LEU A 73 1.92 -8.91 1.10
N ALA A 74 2.38 -10.10 1.48
CA ALA A 74 1.99 -11.34 0.80
C ALA A 74 0.48 -11.55 0.88
N LEU A 75 -0.09 -11.43 2.08
CA LEU A 75 -1.50 -11.62 2.36
C LEU A 75 -2.42 -10.66 1.58
N LEU A 76 -1.99 -9.40 1.44
CA LEU A 76 -2.70 -8.39 0.66
C LEU A 76 -2.67 -8.71 -0.84
N ARG A 77 -1.52 -9.16 -1.37
CA ARG A 77 -1.37 -9.52 -2.78
C ARG A 77 -2.20 -10.74 -3.18
N GLU A 78 -2.31 -11.73 -2.30
CA GLU A 78 -3.20 -12.90 -2.47
C GLU A 78 -4.68 -12.48 -2.63
N ARG A 79 -5.08 -11.38 -1.99
CA ARG A 79 -6.42 -10.77 -2.10
C ARG A 79 -6.54 -9.76 -3.23
N ARG A 80 -5.60 -9.79 -4.19
CA ARG A 80 -5.53 -8.88 -5.35
C ARG A 80 -5.37 -7.39 -5.03
N LEU A 81 -5.05 -7.02 -3.79
CA LEU A 81 -4.67 -5.65 -3.46
C LEU A 81 -3.24 -5.36 -3.93
N ARG A 82 -2.92 -4.08 -4.15
CA ARG A 82 -1.58 -3.64 -4.59
C ARG A 82 -0.95 -2.68 -3.56
N PRO A 83 -0.45 -3.21 -2.43
CA PRO A 83 0.28 -2.42 -1.45
C PRO A 83 1.64 -1.95 -1.98
#